data_AF-A0A4V2ETJ7-F1
#
_entry.id   AF-A0A4V2ETJ7-F1
#
_cell.length_a   1.000
_cell.length_b   1.000
_cell.length_c   1.000
_cell.angle_alpha   90.00
_cell.angle_beta   90.00
_cell.angle_gamma   90.00
#
_symmetry.space_group_name_H-M   'P 1'
#
loop_
_entity.id
_entity.type
_entity.pdbx_description
1 polymer ?
#
loop_
_entity_poly.entity_id
_entity_poly.type
_entity_poly.pdbx_seq_one_letter_code
_entity_poly.pdbx_strand_id
1 'polypeptide(L)'
;MVPPRRGLPWWVFAVALVLAAGVGFGIGALIWAGDPETMAEPYQPDGFVRLSPADYDRCIRGVTVHFDGADTDDRMRAAATRLGEDPRFESVKPRTRAESWEEFKRIFANQPDLLKTARPESLPASVLLVVRENTTSKQVEPQLRAEFPDSKVVTQDMCPR
;
A
#
# COMPACT_ATOMS: atom_id res chain seq x y z
N MET A 1 75.74 4.95 26.20
CA MET A 1 75.09 5.16 27.51
C MET A 1 73.59 5.26 27.28
N VAL A 2 72.82 4.30 27.80
CA VAL A 2 71.36 4.19 27.62
C VAL A 2 70.68 4.74 28.87
N PRO A 3 69.82 5.78 28.80
CA PRO A 3 69.00 6.17 29.95
C PRO A 3 67.81 5.21 30.13
N PRO A 4 67.37 4.95 31.38
CA PRO A 4 66.38 3.94 31.70
C PRO A 4 64.96 4.35 31.28
N ARG A 5 64.21 3.39 30.73
CA ARG A 5 62.77 3.49 30.49
C ARG A 5 62.03 3.59 31.83
N ARG A 6 61.48 4.76 32.13
CA ARG A 6 60.49 4.92 33.21
C ARG A 6 59.20 4.23 32.76
N GLY A 7 58.94 3.03 33.29
CA GLY A 7 57.67 2.34 33.10
C GLY A 7 56.53 3.16 33.69
N LEU A 8 55.39 3.20 33.00
CA LEU A 8 54.19 3.84 33.51
C LEU A 8 53.83 3.23 34.87
N PRO A 9 53.46 4.07 35.85
CA PRO A 9 53.20 3.60 37.19
C PRO A 9 51.92 2.74 37.21
N TRP A 10 51.97 1.64 37.95
CA TRP A 10 50.98 0.56 37.99
C TRP A 10 49.52 1.01 38.24
N TRP A 11 49.33 2.17 38.87
CA TRP A 11 48.00 2.76 39.11
C TRP A 11 47.28 3.20 37.81
N VAL A 12 48.01 3.46 36.71
CA VAL A 12 47.38 3.76 35.41
C VAL A 12 46.66 2.53 34.84
N PHE A 13 47.19 1.32 35.08
CA PHE A 13 46.48 0.08 34.72
C PHE A 13 45.30 -0.19 35.65
N ALA A 14 45.39 0.16 36.93
CA ALA A 14 44.27 0.02 37.87
C ALA A 14 43.07 0.90 37.50
N VAL A 15 43.30 2.15 37.06
CA VAL A 15 42.21 3.05 36.62
C VAL A 15 41.58 2.58 35.30
N ALA A 16 42.38 2.07 34.35
CA ALA A 16 41.85 1.52 33.10
C ALA A 16 41.00 0.25 33.33
N LEU A 17 41.36 -0.59 34.31
CA LEU A 17 40.61 -1.80 34.62
C LEU A 17 39.30 -1.49 35.39
N VAL A 18 39.28 -0.44 36.22
CA VAL A 18 38.05 0.04 36.85
C VAL A 18 37.11 0.72 35.86
N LEU A 19 37.61 1.39 34.81
CA LEU A 19 36.75 1.92 33.74
C LEU A 19 36.24 0.84 32.78
N ALA A 20 36.96 -0.28 32.63
CA ALA A 20 36.48 -1.44 31.86
C ALA A 20 35.53 -2.36 32.66
N ALA A 21 35.58 -2.36 33.99
CA ALA A 21 34.72 -3.19 34.86
C ALA A 21 33.61 -2.40 35.59
N GLY A 22 33.67 -1.07 35.59
CA GLY A 22 32.78 -0.15 36.33
C GLY A 22 31.58 0.39 35.55
N VAL A 23 31.10 -0.33 34.54
CA VAL A 23 29.74 -0.15 33.96
C VAL A 23 28.93 -1.46 34.03
N GLY A 24 29.41 -2.45 34.80
CA GLY A 24 28.94 -3.82 34.74
C GLY A 24 27.86 -4.26 35.73
N PHE A 25 27.49 -3.46 36.75
CA PHE A 25 26.46 -3.86 37.71
C PHE A 25 25.64 -2.68 38.19
N GLY A 26 24.36 -2.60 37.77
CA GLY A 26 23.39 -1.71 38.39
C GLY A 26 22.04 -1.54 37.69
N ILE A 27 21.91 -1.88 36.40
CA ILE A 27 20.64 -1.71 35.67
C ILE A 27 20.40 -2.87 34.67
N GLY A 28 20.81 -4.09 35.03
CA GLY A 28 20.69 -5.26 34.14
C GLY A 28 19.53 -6.20 34.47
N ALA A 29 19.01 -6.17 35.71
CA ALA A 29 18.06 -7.16 36.21
C ALA A 29 16.57 -6.76 36.09
N LEU A 30 16.26 -5.56 35.58
CA LEU A 30 14.88 -5.10 35.38
C LEU A 30 14.46 -4.98 33.90
N ILE A 31 15.32 -5.37 32.96
CA ILE A 31 15.05 -5.23 31.51
C ILE A 31 14.64 -6.57 30.85
N TRP A 32 14.72 -7.71 31.57
CA TRP A 32 14.42 -9.04 31.02
C TRP A 32 13.21 -9.75 31.64
N ALA A 33 12.38 -9.02 32.40
CA ALA A 33 11.09 -9.50 32.90
C ALA A 33 9.91 -8.68 32.32
N GLY A 34 10.09 -8.12 31.12
CA GLY A 34 8.98 -7.64 30.32
C GLY A 34 8.35 -8.86 29.65
N ASP A 35 7.16 -9.24 30.08
CA ASP A 35 6.32 -10.20 29.38
C ASP A 35 6.34 -9.90 27.86
N PRO A 36 6.63 -10.88 26.99
CA PRO A 36 6.51 -10.68 25.54
C PRO A 36 5.07 -10.37 25.10
N GLU A 37 4.10 -10.37 26.01
CA GLU A 37 2.67 -10.11 25.76
C GLU A 37 2.28 -8.63 25.84
N THR A 38 3.21 -7.70 26.08
CA THR A 38 2.93 -6.26 26.00
C THR A 38 3.76 -5.57 24.92
N MET A 39 3.83 -6.17 23.73
CA MET A 39 3.94 -5.33 22.53
C MET A 39 2.66 -4.51 22.47
N ALA A 40 2.72 -3.28 22.99
CA ALA A 40 1.70 -2.29 22.75
C ALA A 40 1.35 -2.34 21.25
N GLU A 41 0.11 -2.69 20.93
CA GLU A 41 -0.34 -2.68 19.55
C GLU A 41 0.08 -1.33 18.96
N PRO A 42 0.84 -1.32 17.85
CA PRO A 42 1.30 -0.07 17.27
C PRO A 42 0.06 0.78 17.06
N TYR A 43 0.02 1.96 17.69
CA TYR A 43 -1.08 2.91 17.59
C TYR A 43 -1.57 2.97 16.14
N GLN A 44 -2.68 2.28 15.87
CA GLN A 44 -3.34 2.33 14.58
C GLN A 44 -4.37 3.45 14.71
N PRO A 45 -4.18 4.59 14.03
CA PRO A 45 -5.23 5.59 14.00
C PRO A 45 -6.52 4.93 13.50
N ASP A 46 -7.61 5.16 14.22
CA ASP A 46 -8.93 4.61 13.88
C ASP A 46 -9.23 4.87 12.40
N GLY A 47 -9.49 3.80 11.64
CA GLY A 47 -9.92 3.89 10.24
C GLY A 47 -8.93 3.36 9.18
N PHE A 48 -7.71 2.97 9.53
CA PHE A 48 -6.80 2.29 8.58
C PHE A 48 -6.88 0.77 8.71
N VAL A 49 -7.72 0.14 7.89
CA VAL A 49 -7.76 -1.32 7.78
C VAL A 49 -6.51 -1.78 7.02
N ARG A 50 -5.61 -2.51 7.70
CA ARG A 50 -4.51 -3.22 7.02
C ARG A 50 -5.11 -4.27 6.10
N LEU A 51 -4.68 -4.28 4.85
CA LEU A 51 -5.11 -5.30 3.89
C LEU A 51 -4.47 -6.64 4.25
N SER A 52 -5.22 -7.73 4.05
CA SER A 52 -4.61 -9.05 4.05
C SER A 52 -3.55 -9.14 2.94
N PRO A 53 -2.54 -10.02 3.04
CA PRO A 53 -1.54 -10.17 1.98
C PRO A 53 -2.15 -10.40 0.59
N ALA A 54 -3.23 -11.18 0.50
CA ALA A 54 -3.94 -11.44 -0.75
C ALA A 54 -4.69 -10.21 -1.29
N ASP A 55 -5.27 -9.39 -0.41
CA ASP A 55 -5.95 -8.16 -0.82
C ASP A 55 -4.97 -7.07 -1.23
N TYR A 56 -3.83 -6.98 -0.55
CA TYR A 56 -2.74 -6.09 -0.93
C TYR A 56 -2.19 -6.45 -2.31
N ASP A 57 -1.95 -7.73 -2.57
CA ASP A 57 -1.50 -8.23 -3.88
C ASP A 57 -2.50 -7.89 -5.00
N ARG A 58 -3.79 -8.13 -4.78
CA ARG A 58 -4.83 -7.71 -5.73
C ARG A 58 -4.87 -6.20 -5.95
N CYS A 59 -4.68 -5.41 -4.88
CA CYS A 59 -4.69 -3.95 -4.96
C CYS A 59 -3.58 -3.43 -5.89
N ILE A 60 -2.33 -3.90 -5.72
CA ILE A 60 -1.20 -3.42 -6.53
C ILE A 60 -1.29 -3.87 -8.01
N ARG A 61 -1.98 -4.97 -8.28
CA ARG A 61 -2.26 -5.48 -9.63
C ARG A 61 -3.52 -4.87 -10.26
N GLY A 62 -4.22 -3.99 -9.55
CA GLY A 62 -5.45 -3.35 -10.00
C GLY A 62 -5.20 -2.27 -11.07
N VAL A 63 -5.99 -2.32 -12.14
CA VAL A 63 -6.07 -1.27 -13.17
C VAL A 63 -7.54 -0.97 -13.44
N THR A 64 -7.91 0.29 -13.60
CA THR A 64 -9.26 0.68 -14.00
C THR A 64 -9.22 1.48 -15.29
N VAL A 65 -10.05 1.10 -16.26
CA VAL A 65 -10.28 1.88 -17.48
C VAL A 65 -11.62 2.58 -17.34
N HIS A 66 -11.61 3.91 -17.35
CA HIS A 66 -12.79 4.75 -17.26
C HIS A 66 -13.21 5.27 -18.63
N PHE A 67 -14.51 5.20 -18.88
CA PHE A 67 -15.15 5.68 -20.09
C PHE A 67 -16.05 6.86 -19.72
N ASP A 68 -15.81 8.00 -20.35
CA ASP A 68 -16.58 9.23 -20.15
C ASP A 68 -17.38 9.59 -21.42
N GLY A 69 -18.29 10.57 -21.28
CA GLY A 69 -19.08 11.10 -22.38
C GLY A 69 -20.38 10.35 -22.67
N ALA A 70 -20.86 10.48 -23.91
CA ALA A 70 -22.03 9.76 -24.41
C ALA A 70 -21.70 8.27 -24.64
N ASP A 71 -22.72 7.41 -24.56
CA ASP A 71 -22.63 5.97 -24.86
C ASP A 71 -21.55 5.21 -24.07
N THR A 72 -21.23 5.69 -22.86
CA THR A 72 -20.16 5.14 -22.01
C THR A 72 -20.37 3.67 -21.69
N ASP A 73 -21.62 3.25 -21.44
CA ASP A 73 -21.93 1.86 -21.07
C ASP A 73 -21.73 0.91 -22.25
N ASP A 74 -21.98 1.36 -23.49
CA ASP A 74 -21.78 0.56 -24.70
C ASP A 74 -20.29 0.40 -24.99
N ARG A 75 -19.53 1.49 -24.90
CA ARG A 75 -18.07 1.47 -25.05
C ARG A 75 -17.41 0.60 -23.99
N MET A 76 -17.85 0.73 -22.73
CA MET A 76 -17.38 -0.09 -21.62
C MET A 76 -17.69 -1.57 -21.85
N ARG A 77 -18.90 -1.93 -22.27
CA ARG A 77 -19.27 -3.33 -22.57
C ARG A 77 -18.40 -3.91 -23.69
N ALA A 78 -18.19 -3.18 -24.78
CA ALA A 78 -17.33 -3.61 -25.88
C ALA A 78 -15.88 -3.81 -25.41
N ALA A 79 -15.36 -2.91 -24.58
CA ALA A 79 -14.03 -3.04 -23.99
C ALA A 79 -13.94 -4.27 -23.05
N ALA A 80 -14.96 -4.49 -22.21
CA ALA A 80 -15.00 -5.62 -21.29
C ALA A 80 -15.02 -6.96 -22.02
N THR A 81 -15.76 -7.09 -23.14
CA THR A 81 -15.73 -8.28 -23.98
C THR A 81 -14.31 -8.56 -24.51
N ARG A 82 -13.65 -7.53 -25.07
CA ARG A 82 -12.28 -7.67 -25.59
C ARG A 82 -11.27 -8.03 -24.49
N LEU A 83 -11.34 -7.34 -23.36
CA LEU A 83 -10.42 -7.54 -22.24
C LEU A 83 -10.65 -8.89 -21.54
N GLY A 84 -11.87 -9.43 -21.58
CA GLY A 84 -12.20 -10.74 -21.02
C GLY A 84 -11.53 -11.91 -21.75
N GLU A 85 -11.16 -11.73 -23.01
CA GLU A 85 -10.43 -12.72 -23.82
C GLU A 85 -8.90 -12.57 -23.70
N ASP A 86 -8.43 -11.51 -23.03
CA ASP A 86 -7.02 -11.19 -22.96
C ASP A 86 -6.31 -11.98 -21.84
N PRO A 87 -5.27 -12.78 -22.17
CA PRO A 87 -4.60 -13.63 -21.20
C PRO A 87 -3.85 -12.85 -20.11
N ARG A 88 -3.58 -11.54 -20.29
CA ARG A 88 -2.92 -10.68 -19.30
C ARG A 88 -3.74 -10.53 -18.01
N PHE A 89 -5.07 -10.62 -18.09
CA PHE A 89 -5.95 -10.34 -16.96
C PHE A 89 -6.41 -11.62 -16.25
N GLU A 90 -6.40 -11.56 -14.92
CA GLU A 90 -6.99 -12.57 -14.04
C GLU A 90 -8.50 -12.33 -13.90
N SER A 91 -8.90 -11.06 -13.78
CA SER A 91 -10.29 -10.66 -13.58
C SER A 91 -10.63 -9.43 -14.42
N VAL A 92 -11.82 -9.45 -15.01
CA VAL A 92 -12.40 -8.34 -15.77
C VAL A 92 -13.81 -8.12 -15.25
N LYS A 93 -14.04 -6.98 -14.61
CA LYS A 93 -15.33 -6.63 -14.02
C LYS A 93 -15.85 -5.34 -14.65
N PRO A 94 -16.79 -5.43 -15.62
CA PRO A 94 -17.49 -4.26 -16.12
C PRO A 94 -18.32 -3.61 -15.01
N ARG A 95 -18.48 -2.30 -15.08
CA ARG A 95 -19.36 -1.51 -14.22
C ARG A 95 -19.94 -0.35 -15.03
N THR A 96 -21.25 -0.38 -15.20
CA THR A 96 -22.01 0.70 -15.85
C THR A 96 -21.96 1.99 -15.03
N ARG A 97 -22.35 3.10 -15.65
CA ARG A 97 -22.54 4.38 -14.94
C ARG A 97 -23.56 4.24 -13.81
N ALA A 98 -24.66 3.54 -14.05
CA ALA A 98 -25.69 3.33 -13.04
C ALA A 98 -25.17 2.52 -11.84
N GLU A 99 -24.44 1.42 -12.07
CA GLU A 99 -23.81 0.65 -11.00
C GLU A 99 -22.74 1.44 -10.26
N SER A 100 -21.99 2.28 -10.96
CA SER A 100 -21.01 3.19 -10.34
C SER A 100 -21.70 4.20 -9.42
N TRP A 101 -22.88 4.69 -9.78
CA TRP A 101 -23.69 5.57 -8.94
C TRP A 101 -24.23 4.87 -7.68
N GLU A 102 -24.74 3.64 -7.82
CA GLU A 102 -25.19 2.87 -6.66
C GLU A 102 -24.04 2.57 -5.69
N GLU A 103 -22.88 2.20 -6.23
CA GLU A 103 -21.68 1.99 -5.42
C GLU A 103 -21.21 3.27 -4.73
N PHE A 104 -21.23 4.40 -5.43
CA PHE A 104 -20.90 5.70 -4.88
C PHE A 104 -21.82 6.05 -3.70
N LYS A 105 -23.14 5.88 -3.86
CA LYS A 105 -24.11 6.08 -2.77
C LYS A 105 -23.83 5.18 -1.57
N ARG A 106 -23.44 3.92 -1.81
CA ARG A 106 -23.11 2.97 -0.75
C ARG A 106 -21.86 3.38 0.03
N ILE A 107 -20.79 3.76 -0.67
CA ILE A 107 -19.51 4.17 -0.05
C ILE A 107 -19.69 5.45 0.77
N PHE A 108 -20.46 6.40 0.24
CA PHE A 108 -20.65 7.72 0.86
C PHE A 108 -21.98 7.85 1.59
N ALA A 109 -22.60 6.74 2.01
CA ALA A 109 -23.87 6.72 2.73
C ALA A 109 -23.84 7.59 4.01
N ASN A 110 -22.68 7.64 4.67
CA ASN A 110 -22.46 8.42 5.89
C ASN A 110 -22.06 9.89 5.62
N GLN A 111 -22.02 10.31 4.35
CA GLN A 111 -21.62 11.66 3.92
C GLN A 111 -22.72 12.27 3.03
N PRO A 112 -23.89 12.60 3.61
CA PRO A 112 -25.06 13.02 2.85
C PRO A 112 -24.83 14.30 2.03
N ASP A 113 -23.94 15.19 2.48
CA ASP A 113 -23.65 16.42 1.75
C ASP A 113 -22.88 16.18 0.44
N LEU A 114 -22.06 15.12 0.39
CA LEU A 114 -21.42 14.67 -0.85
C LEU A 114 -22.47 14.10 -1.82
N LEU A 115 -23.43 13.32 -1.30
CA LEU A 115 -24.49 12.73 -2.12
C LEU A 115 -25.44 13.77 -2.74
N LYS A 116 -25.66 14.91 -2.06
CA LYS A 116 -26.49 16.01 -2.57
C LYS A 116 -25.85 16.76 -3.74
N THR A 117 -24.52 16.79 -3.80
CA THR A 117 -23.76 17.59 -4.78
C THR A 117 -23.29 16.75 -5.95
N ALA A 118 -23.06 15.46 -5.74
CA ALA A 118 -22.71 14.52 -6.80
C ALA A 118 -23.88 14.28 -7.76
N ARG A 119 -23.56 14.03 -9.03
CA ARG A 119 -24.56 13.70 -10.05
C ARG A 119 -24.25 12.35 -10.71
N PRO A 120 -25.25 11.50 -11.01
CA PRO A 120 -25.01 10.21 -11.65
C PRO A 120 -24.21 10.33 -12.96
N GLU A 121 -24.47 11.37 -13.75
CA GLU A 121 -23.80 11.64 -15.02
C GLU A 121 -22.31 12.01 -14.88
N SER A 122 -21.88 12.42 -13.68
CA SER A 122 -20.48 12.74 -13.39
C SER A 122 -19.62 11.51 -13.12
N LEU A 123 -20.23 10.32 -13.03
CA LEU A 123 -19.51 9.08 -12.85
C LEU A 123 -19.27 8.38 -14.20
N PRO A 124 -18.05 7.87 -14.43
CA PRO A 124 -17.73 7.08 -15.62
C PRO A 124 -18.33 5.67 -15.52
N ALA A 125 -18.61 5.06 -16.66
CA ALA A 125 -18.60 3.60 -16.72
C ALA A 125 -17.13 3.13 -16.66
N SER A 126 -16.88 1.94 -16.12
CA SER A 126 -15.52 1.46 -15.95
C SER A 126 -15.39 -0.03 -16.17
N VAL A 127 -14.20 -0.45 -16.56
CA VAL A 127 -13.77 -1.85 -16.48
C VAL A 127 -12.69 -1.93 -15.42
N LEU A 128 -12.98 -2.66 -14.34
CA LEU A 128 -12.03 -2.95 -13.28
C LEU A 128 -11.29 -4.22 -13.64
N LEU A 129 -9.96 -4.14 -13.68
CA LEU A 129 -9.07 -5.21 -14.11
C LEU A 129 -8.15 -5.60 -12.95
N VAL A 130 -7.89 -6.89 -12.84
CA VAL A 130 -6.77 -7.43 -12.04
C VAL A 130 -5.84 -8.13 -13.00
N VAL A 131 -4.60 -7.64 -13.09
CA VAL A 131 -3.57 -8.24 -13.95
C VAL A 131 -3.02 -9.50 -13.28
N ARG A 132 -2.66 -10.55 -14.03
CA ARG A 132 -2.11 -11.79 -13.43
C ARG A 132 -0.80 -11.57 -12.66
N GLU A 133 -0.48 -12.49 -11.75
CA GLU A 133 0.65 -12.42 -10.81
C GLU A 133 2.04 -12.22 -11.48
N ASN A 134 2.20 -12.64 -12.73
CA ASN A 134 3.46 -12.51 -13.47
C ASN A 134 3.64 -11.13 -14.14
N THR A 135 2.78 -10.16 -13.84
CA THR A 135 2.80 -8.81 -14.41
C THR A 135 2.29 -7.78 -13.42
N THR A 136 2.62 -6.50 -13.65
CA THR A 136 2.16 -5.36 -12.85
C THR A 136 1.22 -4.44 -13.63
N SER A 137 0.37 -3.74 -12.90
CA SER A 137 -0.49 -2.66 -13.43
C SER A 137 0.31 -1.63 -14.26
N LYS A 138 1.50 -1.24 -13.79
CA LYS A 138 2.39 -0.28 -14.47
C LYS A 138 2.94 -0.77 -15.80
N GLN A 139 3.15 -2.07 -15.97
CA GLN A 139 3.64 -2.65 -17.22
C GLN A 139 2.57 -2.68 -18.31
N VAL A 140 1.31 -2.92 -17.95
CA VAL A 140 0.20 -3.00 -18.92
C VAL A 140 -0.42 -1.64 -19.24
N GLU A 141 -0.26 -0.66 -18.36
CA GLU A 141 -0.86 0.67 -18.48
C GLU A 141 -0.59 1.36 -19.83
N PRO A 142 0.65 1.40 -20.38
CA PRO A 142 0.91 2.06 -21.66
C PRO A 142 0.19 1.38 -22.82
N GLN A 143 0.07 0.05 -22.78
CA GLN A 143 -0.62 -0.73 -23.80
C GLN A 143 -2.12 -0.46 -23.74
N LEU A 144 -2.71 -0.47 -22.54
CA LEU A 144 -4.12 -0.11 -22.34
C LEU A 144 -4.42 1.32 -22.80
N ARG A 145 -3.54 2.29 -22.54
CA ARG A 145 -3.70 3.66 -23.04
C ARG A 145 -3.68 3.74 -24.57
N ALA A 146 -2.83 2.95 -25.22
CA ALA A 146 -2.77 2.89 -26.68
C ALA A 146 -4.01 2.19 -27.28
N GLU A 147 -4.50 1.14 -26.63
CA GLU A 147 -5.69 0.40 -27.05
C GLU A 147 -7.00 1.19 -26.84
N PHE A 148 -7.05 2.05 -25.82
CA PHE A 148 -8.21 2.85 -25.46
C PHE A 148 -7.85 4.35 -25.34
N PRO A 149 -7.53 5.02 -26.47
CA PRO A 149 -7.02 6.40 -26.45
C PRO A 149 -8.03 7.42 -25.93
N ASP A 150 -9.33 7.16 -26.09
CA ASP A 150 -10.43 8.02 -25.64
C ASP A 150 -10.96 7.61 -24.25
N SER A 151 -10.14 6.93 -23.46
CA SER A 151 -10.47 6.45 -22.12
C SER A 151 -9.37 6.80 -21.13
N LYS A 152 -9.73 6.98 -19.85
CA LYS A 152 -8.77 7.24 -18.79
C LYS A 152 -8.36 5.93 -18.12
N VAL A 153 -7.10 5.55 -18.26
CA VAL A 153 -6.51 4.40 -17.57
C VAL A 153 -5.87 4.86 -16.26
N VAL A 154 -6.26 4.23 -15.15
CA VAL A 154 -5.78 4.52 -13.80
C VAL A 154 -5.20 3.24 -13.19
N THR A 155 -3.94 3.28 -12.78
CA THR A 155 -3.31 2.23 -11.98
C THR A 155 -3.40 2.57 -10.51
N GLN A 156 -3.42 1.55 -9.64
CA GLN A 156 -3.31 1.79 -8.21
C GLN A 156 -1.86 2.05 -7.80
N ASP A 157 -1.58 3.28 -7.39
CA ASP A 157 -0.26 3.68 -6.89
C ASP A 157 -0.13 3.54 -5.36
N MET A 158 -1.25 3.54 -4.63
CA MET A 158 -1.26 3.50 -3.17
C MET A 158 -2.21 2.41 -2.67
N CYS A 159 -1.63 1.40 -2.01
CA CYS A 159 -2.35 0.34 -1.31
C CYS A 159 -1.95 0.35 0.17
N PRO A 160 -2.91 0.42 1.11
CA PRO A 160 -2.58 0.39 2.54
C PRO A 160 -1.98 -0.97 2.93
N ARG A 161 -0.84 -0.94 3.62
CA ARG A 161 -0.17 -2.11 4.19
C ARG A 161 -0.50 -2.28 5.66
#